data_AF-A0AAJ0WDQ7-F1
#
_entry.id   AF-A0AAJ0WDQ7-F1
#
_cell.length_a   1.000
_cell.length_b   1.000
_cell.length_c   1.000
_cell.angle_alpha   90.00
_cell.angle_beta   90.00
_cell.angle_gamma   90.00
#
_symmetry.space_group_name_H-M   'P 1'
#
loop_
_entity.id
_entity.type
_entity.pdbx_description
1 polymer ?
#
loop_
_entity_poly.entity_id
_entity_poly.type
_entity_poly.pdbx_seq_one_letter_code
_entity_poly.pdbx_strand_id
1 'polypeptide(L)'
;MKKTSPIVPLFKQFIRETETGKRLKKNGEKIKPDSIQNYKYVLNNLIQFSSDAKFELRICDASKLDKREQASEKSYWKKFYQKFTEFLYKKGCHDNYVGANIKVIRVFFNYLKNDKDINTGDFQRLFYVRKEEIEIFVLSPDQLKFLIHDKEFELTLIPSYKRIKDIFVFGCSTGLRYSDIFLLTNKNFEKIDGEWYLKLKSKKTKTFSFIKLSSYAVIIFQRYTTANNRATLFGNTSLFNFNKSLKHIGELAGFTTPIEVSREKQGKTQKLTKKTDTSKNRFCDKMSSHMMRRTAITTLLILGMPEHLVRKISGHSHASTSFNRYVHYAQAYMDKEIEKVHSKLENY
;
A
#
# COMPACT_ATOMS: atom_id res chain seq x y z
N MET A 1 -33.50 0.22 -33.11
CA MET A 1 -32.17 -0.41 -33.01
C MET A 1 -31.40 0.22 -31.87
N LYS A 2 -30.90 -0.61 -30.95
CA LYS A 2 -29.97 -0.22 -29.88
C LYS A 2 -28.80 0.63 -30.37
N LYS A 3 -28.74 1.90 -29.96
CA LYS A 3 -27.61 2.80 -30.24
C LYS A 3 -26.49 2.55 -29.23
N THR A 4 -25.29 2.29 -29.73
CA THR A 4 -24.11 2.02 -28.92
C THR A 4 -23.05 3.09 -29.11
N SER A 5 -22.17 3.24 -28.13
CA SER A 5 -21.03 4.15 -28.19
C SER A 5 -19.76 3.41 -27.74
N PRO A 6 -18.62 3.62 -28.41
CA PRO A 6 -17.37 2.95 -28.05
C PRO A 6 -16.86 3.43 -26.69
N ILE A 7 -16.37 2.51 -25.85
CA ILE A 7 -15.88 2.84 -24.51
C ILE A 7 -14.58 3.66 -24.57
N VAL A 8 -13.67 3.34 -25.49
CA VAL A 8 -12.31 3.91 -25.49
C VAL A 8 -12.32 5.45 -25.59
N PRO A 9 -13.06 6.09 -26.52
CA PRO A 9 -13.15 7.55 -26.57
C PRO A 9 -13.76 8.16 -25.30
N LEU A 10 -14.85 7.57 -24.76
CA LEU A 10 -15.50 8.03 -23.54
C LEU A 10 -14.55 7.94 -22.33
N PHE A 11 -13.75 6.88 -22.25
CA PHE A 11 -12.77 6.68 -21.19
C PHE A 11 -11.58 7.65 -21.31
N LYS A 12 -11.13 7.96 -22.53
CA LYS A 12 -10.14 9.03 -22.76
C LYS A 12 -10.67 10.38 -22.30
N GLN A 13 -11.95 10.70 -22.58
CA GLN A 13 -12.59 11.90 -22.06
C GLN A 13 -12.66 11.90 -20.53
N PHE A 14 -13.03 10.77 -19.91
CA PHE A 14 -13.02 10.61 -18.45
C PHE A 14 -11.65 10.93 -17.83
N ILE A 15 -10.56 10.48 -18.45
CA ILE A 15 -9.19 10.79 -18.00
C ILE A 15 -8.90 12.28 -18.19
N ARG A 16 -9.16 12.83 -19.39
CA ARG A 16 -8.90 14.25 -19.70
C ARG A 16 -9.66 15.19 -18.76
N GLU A 17 -10.95 14.97 -18.52
CA GLU A 17 -11.74 15.79 -17.60
C GLU A 17 -11.25 15.67 -16.15
N THR A 18 -10.61 14.55 -15.79
CA THR A 18 -9.94 14.40 -14.50
C THR A 18 -8.63 15.20 -14.45
N GLU A 19 -7.82 15.17 -15.51
CA GLU A 19 -6.56 15.90 -15.61
C GLU A 19 -6.74 17.42 -15.57
N THR A 20 -7.77 17.94 -16.27
CA THR A 20 -8.09 19.37 -16.27
C THR A 20 -8.69 19.84 -14.94
N GLY A 21 -9.08 18.92 -14.05
CA GLY A 21 -9.75 19.24 -12.79
C GLY A 21 -11.23 19.55 -12.94
N LYS A 22 -11.84 19.27 -14.10
CA LYS A 22 -13.31 19.30 -14.27
C LYS A 22 -13.98 18.25 -13.37
N ARG A 23 -13.31 17.11 -13.17
CA ARG A 23 -13.72 16.10 -12.19
C ARG A 23 -12.94 16.24 -10.90
N LEU A 24 -13.68 16.45 -9.82
CA LEU A 24 -13.14 16.64 -8.47
C LEU A 24 -13.49 15.45 -7.59
N LYS A 25 -12.80 15.34 -6.46
CA LYS A 25 -13.23 14.46 -5.37
C LYS A 25 -14.52 15.00 -4.76
N LYS A 26 -15.19 14.18 -3.96
CA LYS A 26 -16.39 14.59 -3.19
C LYS A 26 -16.17 15.82 -2.30
N ASN A 27 -14.95 16.05 -1.84
CA ASN A 27 -14.58 17.22 -1.03
C ASN A 27 -14.10 18.43 -1.85
N GLY A 28 -14.32 18.43 -3.18
CA GLY A 28 -13.92 19.53 -4.07
C GLY A 28 -12.43 19.56 -4.44
N GLU A 29 -11.57 18.74 -3.84
CA GLU A 29 -10.16 18.71 -4.22
C GLU A 29 -9.93 18.02 -5.57
N LYS A 30 -8.90 18.48 -6.31
CA LYS A 30 -8.43 17.78 -7.52
C LYS A 30 -8.03 16.33 -7.21
N ILE A 31 -8.37 15.43 -8.13
CA ILE A 31 -7.93 14.03 -8.08
C ILE A 31 -6.40 13.99 -8.26
N LYS A 32 -5.73 13.14 -7.46
CA LYS A 32 -4.25 13.11 -7.43
C LYS A 32 -3.68 12.53 -8.72
N PRO A 33 -2.49 12.98 -9.18
CA PRO A 33 -1.83 12.43 -10.37
C PRO A 33 -1.67 10.90 -10.35
N ASP A 34 -1.30 10.31 -9.20
CA ASP A 34 -1.19 8.86 -9.05
C ASP A 34 -2.52 8.13 -9.34
N SER A 35 -3.65 8.72 -8.96
CA SER A 35 -4.98 8.17 -9.26
C SER A 35 -5.29 8.24 -10.74
N ILE A 36 -4.90 9.32 -11.42
CA ILE A 36 -5.07 9.48 -12.87
C ILE A 36 -4.22 8.45 -13.62
N GLN A 37 -3.00 8.22 -13.15
CA GLN A 37 -2.11 7.21 -13.73
C GLN A 37 -2.73 5.81 -13.64
N ASN A 38 -3.41 5.48 -12.54
CA ASN A 38 -4.18 4.23 -12.45
C ASN A 38 -5.30 4.15 -13.49
N TYR A 39 -5.98 5.25 -13.81
CA TYR A 39 -7.01 5.27 -14.86
C TYR A 39 -6.39 5.00 -16.24
N LYS A 40 -5.22 5.56 -16.52
CA LYS A 40 -4.46 5.29 -17.77
C LYS A 40 -4.08 3.82 -17.88
N TYR A 41 -3.60 3.19 -16.80
CA TYR A 41 -3.29 1.76 -16.80
C TYR A 41 -4.52 0.90 -17.10
N VAL A 42 -5.67 1.23 -16.52
CA VAL A 42 -6.92 0.51 -16.77
C VAL A 42 -7.39 0.67 -18.21
N LEU A 43 -7.28 1.88 -18.78
CA LEU A 43 -7.56 2.11 -20.19
C LEU A 43 -6.67 1.26 -21.10
N ASN A 44 -5.37 1.20 -20.83
CA ASN A 44 -4.44 0.38 -21.61
C ASN A 44 -4.79 -1.11 -21.51
N ASN A 45 -5.16 -1.59 -20.32
CA ASN A 45 -5.63 -2.97 -20.14
C ASN A 45 -6.92 -3.25 -20.92
N LEU A 46 -7.85 -2.31 -20.98
CA LEU A 46 -9.09 -2.43 -21.76
C LEU A 46 -8.79 -2.48 -23.27
N ILE A 47 -7.88 -1.63 -23.77
CA ILE A 47 -7.47 -1.62 -25.18
C ILE A 47 -6.81 -2.95 -25.56
N GLN A 48 -5.85 -3.43 -24.75
CA GLN A 48 -5.20 -4.72 -24.98
C GLN A 48 -6.20 -5.86 -24.93
N PHE A 49 -7.10 -5.88 -23.95
CA PHE A 49 -8.16 -6.89 -23.87
C PHE A 49 -9.06 -6.88 -25.12
N SER A 50 -9.45 -5.71 -25.61
CA SER A 50 -10.31 -5.57 -26.79
C SER A 50 -9.64 -6.16 -28.03
N SER A 51 -8.33 -5.88 -28.19
CA SER A 51 -7.50 -6.44 -29.27
C SER A 51 -7.34 -7.96 -29.14
N ASP A 52 -6.82 -8.44 -28.01
CA ASP A 52 -6.41 -9.84 -27.81
C ASP A 52 -7.60 -10.79 -27.76
N ALA A 53 -8.70 -10.37 -27.12
CA ALA A 53 -9.91 -11.18 -27.00
C ALA A 53 -10.92 -10.93 -28.14
N LYS A 54 -10.58 -10.06 -29.11
CA LYS A 54 -11.48 -9.55 -30.16
C LYS A 54 -12.85 -9.16 -29.60
N PHE A 55 -12.84 -8.51 -28.43
CA PHE A 55 -14.04 -8.16 -27.70
C PHE A 55 -14.39 -6.68 -27.95
N GLU A 56 -15.54 -6.42 -28.57
CA GLU A 56 -16.00 -5.06 -28.82
C GLU A 56 -16.40 -4.39 -27.50
N LEU A 57 -15.72 -3.31 -27.14
CA LEU A 57 -15.98 -2.52 -25.93
C LEU A 57 -16.94 -1.36 -26.23
N ARG A 58 -18.20 -1.54 -25.83
CA ARG A 58 -19.28 -0.60 -26.10
C ARG A 58 -20.14 -0.33 -24.87
N ILE A 59 -20.81 0.80 -24.87
CA ILE A 59 -21.85 1.14 -23.90
C ILE A 59 -23.13 1.56 -24.63
N CYS A 60 -24.28 1.36 -23.99
CA CYS A 60 -25.55 1.88 -24.45
C CYS A 60 -26.30 2.55 -23.29
N ASP A 61 -27.20 3.46 -23.65
CA ASP A 61 -28.12 4.10 -22.73
C ASP A 61 -29.28 3.15 -22.43
N ALA A 62 -29.29 2.59 -21.23
CA ALA A 62 -30.25 1.62 -20.74
C ALA A 62 -31.68 2.18 -20.64
N SER A 63 -31.85 3.50 -20.57
CA SER A 63 -33.18 4.13 -20.54
C SER A 63 -33.96 3.93 -21.85
N LYS A 64 -33.26 3.61 -22.94
CA LYS A 64 -33.81 3.47 -24.29
C LYS A 64 -33.98 2.02 -24.73
N LEU A 65 -33.75 1.06 -23.82
CA LEU A 65 -33.79 -0.36 -24.13
C LEU A 65 -35.16 -0.96 -23.82
N ASP A 66 -35.64 -1.83 -24.69
CA ASP A 66 -36.75 -2.72 -24.37
C ASP A 66 -36.32 -3.87 -23.42
N LYS A 67 -37.28 -4.68 -22.95
CA LYS A 67 -37.01 -5.81 -22.04
C LYS A 67 -36.03 -6.83 -22.62
N ARG A 68 -36.11 -7.13 -23.92
CA ARG A 68 -35.23 -8.10 -24.60
C ARG A 68 -33.82 -7.54 -24.75
N GLU A 69 -33.71 -6.28 -25.16
CA GLU A 69 -32.45 -5.55 -25.29
C GLU A 69 -31.75 -5.38 -23.94
N GLN A 70 -32.49 -5.14 -22.86
CA GLN A 70 -31.97 -5.07 -21.50
C GLN A 70 -31.41 -6.42 -21.02
N ALA A 71 -32.11 -7.52 -21.29
CA ALA A 71 -31.61 -8.87 -20.99
C ALA A 71 -30.35 -9.21 -21.78
N SER A 72 -30.34 -8.87 -23.07
CA SER A 72 -29.16 -8.99 -23.93
C SER A 72 -27.98 -8.19 -23.38
N GLU A 73 -28.22 -6.97 -22.88
CA GLU A 73 -27.15 -6.14 -22.35
C GLU A 73 -26.62 -6.60 -20.99
N LYS A 74 -27.49 -7.14 -20.14
CA LYS A 74 -27.07 -7.84 -18.92
C LYS A 74 -26.13 -9.01 -19.25
N SER A 75 -26.45 -9.78 -20.29
CA SER A 75 -25.60 -10.90 -20.75
C SER A 75 -24.26 -10.41 -21.31
N TYR A 76 -24.26 -9.32 -22.09
CA TYR A 76 -23.03 -8.68 -22.58
C TYR A 76 -22.09 -8.28 -21.44
N TRP A 77 -22.60 -7.57 -20.42
CA TRP A 77 -21.77 -7.12 -19.29
C TRP A 77 -21.30 -8.27 -18.39
N LYS A 78 -22.11 -9.32 -18.24
CA LYS A 78 -21.68 -10.56 -17.56
C LYS A 78 -20.50 -11.21 -18.30
N LYS A 79 -20.60 -11.34 -19.63
CA LYS A 79 -19.53 -11.89 -20.48
C LYS A 79 -18.28 -11.01 -20.47
N PHE A 80 -18.43 -9.68 -20.54
CA PHE A 80 -17.32 -8.74 -20.41
C PHE A 80 -16.56 -8.96 -19.10
N TYR A 81 -17.26 -8.98 -17.96
CA TYR A 81 -16.62 -9.15 -16.66
C TYR A 81 -15.83 -10.46 -16.57
N GLN A 82 -16.43 -11.58 -16.99
CA GLN A 82 -15.77 -12.89 -17.00
C GLN A 82 -14.51 -12.87 -17.88
N LYS A 83 -14.66 -12.50 -19.16
CA LYS A 83 -13.54 -12.50 -20.11
C LYS A 83 -12.44 -11.51 -19.75
N PHE A 84 -12.78 -10.32 -19.28
CA PHE A 84 -11.80 -9.30 -18.90
C PHE A 84 -11.00 -9.72 -17.65
N THR A 85 -11.67 -10.27 -16.64
CA THR A 85 -10.95 -10.76 -15.44
C THR A 85 -10.08 -11.97 -15.77
N GLU A 86 -10.56 -12.92 -16.58
CA GLU A 86 -9.76 -14.05 -17.09
C GLU A 86 -8.54 -13.58 -17.87
N PHE A 87 -8.68 -12.58 -18.73
CA PHE A 87 -7.56 -11.95 -19.44
C PHE A 87 -6.49 -11.43 -18.47
N LEU A 88 -6.88 -10.72 -17.42
CA LEU A 88 -5.93 -10.22 -16.41
C LEU A 88 -5.27 -11.37 -15.63
N TYR A 89 -6.00 -12.42 -15.26
CA TYR A 89 -5.42 -13.58 -14.58
C TYR A 89 -4.45 -14.36 -15.47
N LYS A 90 -4.74 -14.48 -16.78
CA LYS A 90 -3.83 -15.09 -17.77
C LYS A 90 -2.53 -14.30 -17.93
N LYS A 91 -2.57 -12.97 -17.78
CA LYS A 91 -1.37 -12.11 -17.68
C LYS A 91 -0.61 -12.25 -16.35
N GLY A 92 -1.03 -13.14 -15.46
CA GLY A 92 -0.38 -13.41 -14.19
C GLY A 92 -0.80 -12.49 -13.05
N CYS A 93 -1.79 -11.62 -13.23
CA CYS A 93 -2.27 -10.72 -12.17
C CYS A 93 -2.97 -11.48 -11.03
N HIS A 94 -3.02 -10.85 -9.86
CA HIS A 94 -3.67 -11.35 -8.64
C HIS A 94 -4.93 -10.56 -8.29
N ASP A 95 -5.74 -11.10 -7.38
CA ASP A 95 -7.08 -10.61 -7.05
C ASP A 95 -7.12 -9.11 -6.71
N ASN A 96 -6.13 -8.60 -5.95
CA ASN A 96 -6.06 -7.17 -5.62
C ASN A 96 -5.90 -6.26 -6.86
N TYR A 97 -5.08 -6.66 -7.83
CA TYR A 97 -4.89 -5.88 -9.06
C TYR A 97 -6.12 -5.96 -9.96
N VAL A 98 -6.71 -7.15 -10.10
CA VAL A 98 -7.95 -7.34 -10.87
C VAL A 98 -9.08 -6.53 -10.25
N GLY A 99 -9.28 -6.62 -8.93
CA GLY A 99 -10.25 -5.82 -8.20
C GLY A 99 -10.03 -4.32 -8.36
N ALA A 100 -8.78 -3.84 -8.36
CA ALA A 100 -8.47 -2.44 -8.61
C ALA A 100 -8.93 -1.97 -10.01
N ASN A 101 -8.69 -2.78 -11.05
CA ASN A 101 -9.18 -2.48 -12.41
C ASN A 101 -10.71 -2.39 -12.44
N ILE A 102 -11.40 -3.38 -11.85
CA ILE A 102 -12.88 -3.39 -11.78
C ILE A 102 -13.41 -2.19 -11.01
N LYS A 103 -12.74 -1.78 -9.93
CA LYS A 103 -13.13 -0.59 -9.16
C LYS A 103 -13.05 0.68 -9.99
N VAL A 104 -12.01 0.85 -10.81
CA VAL A 104 -11.89 1.99 -11.72
C VAL A 104 -12.98 1.95 -12.79
N ILE A 105 -13.28 0.78 -13.36
CA ILE A 105 -14.38 0.63 -14.32
C ILE A 105 -15.71 1.04 -13.69
N ARG A 106 -16.00 0.62 -12.44
CA ARG A 106 -17.19 1.09 -11.71
C ARG A 106 -17.22 2.62 -11.52
N VAL A 107 -16.06 3.24 -11.24
CA VAL A 107 -15.96 4.71 -11.16
C VAL A 107 -16.24 5.36 -12.52
N PHE A 108 -15.77 4.77 -13.61
CA PHE A 108 -16.08 5.24 -14.96
C PHE A 108 -17.58 5.16 -15.28
N PHE A 109 -18.25 4.06 -14.92
CA PHE A 109 -19.71 3.94 -15.07
C PHE A 109 -20.46 5.00 -14.25
N ASN A 110 -20.03 5.28 -13.02
CA ASN A 110 -20.64 6.34 -12.21
C ASN A 110 -20.43 7.72 -12.86
N TYR A 111 -19.29 7.97 -13.49
CA TYR A 111 -19.05 9.19 -14.26
C TYR A 111 -20.00 9.32 -15.45
N LEU A 112 -20.23 8.23 -16.19
CA LEU A 112 -21.16 8.26 -17.31
C LEU A 112 -22.59 8.59 -16.84
N LYS A 113 -23.00 8.02 -15.71
CA LYS A 113 -24.32 8.27 -15.12
C LYS A 113 -24.47 9.69 -14.58
N ASN A 114 -23.49 10.16 -13.80
CA ASN A 114 -23.64 11.37 -12.99
C ASN A 114 -23.11 12.64 -13.67
N ASP A 115 -22.13 12.52 -14.57
CA ASP A 115 -21.44 13.65 -15.21
C ASP A 115 -21.75 13.77 -16.71
N LYS A 116 -22.38 12.74 -17.31
CA LYS A 116 -22.73 12.69 -18.74
C LYS A 116 -24.19 12.31 -19.01
N ASP A 117 -24.97 12.07 -17.98
CA ASP A 117 -26.39 11.69 -18.08
C ASP A 117 -26.64 10.44 -18.96
N ILE A 118 -25.65 9.56 -19.06
CA ILE A 118 -25.77 8.27 -19.76
C ILE A 118 -26.16 7.21 -18.73
N ASN A 119 -27.44 6.83 -18.73
CA ASN A 119 -27.92 5.76 -17.85
C ASN A 119 -27.40 4.40 -18.34
N THR A 120 -26.53 3.76 -17.56
CA THR A 120 -25.90 2.48 -17.94
C THR A 120 -26.63 1.26 -17.37
N GLY A 121 -27.81 1.41 -16.78
CA GLY A 121 -28.63 0.29 -16.29
C GLY A 121 -28.05 -0.40 -15.04
N ASP A 122 -27.10 0.25 -14.36
CA ASP A 122 -26.40 -0.26 -13.17
C ASP A 122 -25.73 -1.65 -13.36
N PHE A 123 -25.45 -2.07 -14.60
CA PHE A 123 -24.85 -3.38 -14.91
C PHE A 123 -23.47 -3.60 -14.25
N GLN A 124 -22.75 -2.53 -13.91
CA GLN A 124 -21.50 -2.58 -13.18
C GLN A 124 -21.61 -3.20 -11.77
N ARG A 125 -22.83 -3.31 -11.21
CA ARG A 125 -23.09 -4.05 -9.97
C ARG A 125 -22.80 -5.55 -10.11
N LEU A 126 -22.87 -6.10 -11.33
CA LEU A 126 -22.53 -7.50 -11.63
C LEU A 126 -21.05 -7.80 -11.45
N PHE A 127 -20.18 -6.78 -11.44
CA PHE A 127 -18.74 -6.99 -11.44
C PHE A 127 -18.23 -7.25 -10.02
N TYR A 128 -17.81 -8.46 -9.70
CA TYR A 128 -17.27 -8.73 -8.37
C TYR A 128 -15.88 -8.09 -8.22
N VAL A 129 -15.69 -7.33 -7.12
CA VAL A 129 -14.41 -6.70 -6.80
C VAL A 129 -13.69 -7.62 -5.81
N ARG A 130 -12.92 -8.57 -6.35
CA ARG A 130 -12.06 -9.44 -5.53
C ARG A 130 -11.04 -8.61 -4.76
N LYS A 131 -10.72 -9.09 -3.56
CA LYS A 131 -9.67 -8.58 -2.69
C LYS A 131 -8.99 -9.79 -2.08
N GLU A 132 -7.66 -9.75 -2.03
CA GLU A 132 -6.86 -10.74 -1.32
C GLU A 132 -6.24 -10.09 -0.09
N GLU A 133 -6.14 -10.87 0.98
CA GLU A 133 -5.38 -10.46 2.16
C GLU A 133 -3.94 -10.95 2.04
N ILE A 134 -3.05 -10.03 1.68
CA ILE A 134 -1.61 -10.33 1.61
C ILE A 134 -1.06 -10.34 3.03
N GLU A 135 -0.15 -11.24 3.37
CA GLU A 135 0.53 -11.25 4.67
C GLU A 135 1.28 -9.93 4.97
N ILE A 136 1.39 -9.57 6.25
CA ILE A 136 2.27 -8.47 6.67
C ILE A 136 3.65 -9.00 7.05
N PHE A 137 4.68 -8.42 6.43
CA PHE A 137 6.06 -8.58 6.89
C PHE A 137 6.45 -7.37 7.75
N VAL A 138 7.01 -7.67 8.92
CA VAL A 138 7.55 -6.73 9.92
C VAL A 138 8.84 -7.30 10.49
N LEU A 139 9.70 -6.45 11.06
CA LEU A 139 10.83 -6.95 11.84
C LEU A 139 10.32 -7.57 13.14
N SER A 140 10.95 -8.67 13.57
CA SER A 140 10.81 -9.11 14.95
C SER A 140 11.44 -8.09 15.91
N PRO A 141 11.06 -8.09 17.20
CA PRO A 141 11.73 -7.26 18.21
C PRO A 141 13.25 -7.45 18.22
N ASP A 142 13.73 -8.68 18.09
CA ASP A 142 15.17 -8.99 18.06
C ASP A 142 15.87 -8.44 16.83
N GLN A 143 15.26 -8.55 15.64
CA GLN A 143 15.81 -7.98 14.42
C GLN A 143 15.90 -6.45 14.49
N LEU A 144 14.88 -5.80 15.06
CA LEU A 144 14.91 -4.35 15.26
C LEU A 144 15.99 -3.97 16.29
N LYS A 145 16.08 -4.70 17.41
CA LYS A 145 17.12 -4.49 18.44
C LYS A 145 18.52 -4.64 17.86
N PHE A 146 18.75 -5.68 17.04
CA PHE A 146 19.99 -5.89 16.31
C PHE A 146 20.36 -4.67 15.46
N LEU A 147 19.45 -4.19 14.59
CA LEU A 147 19.72 -3.03 13.74
C LEU A 147 20.00 -1.73 14.52
N ILE A 148 19.43 -1.60 15.73
CA ILE A 148 19.64 -0.43 16.61
C ILE A 148 21.01 -0.50 17.30
N HIS A 149 21.38 -1.65 17.86
CA HIS A 149 22.45 -1.72 18.87
C HIS A 149 23.73 -2.44 18.42
N ASP A 150 23.68 -3.24 17.36
CA ASP A 150 24.83 -4.02 16.93
C ASP A 150 25.89 -3.13 16.25
N LYS A 151 26.98 -2.87 16.98
CA LYS A 151 28.08 -2.02 16.52
C LYS A 151 28.99 -2.72 15.52
N GLU A 152 29.17 -4.03 15.64
CA GLU A 152 30.04 -4.79 14.74
C GLU A 152 29.41 -4.83 13.34
N PHE A 153 28.12 -5.14 13.27
CA PHE A 153 27.33 -5.04 12.05
C PHE A 153 27.39 -3.63 11.46
N GLU A 154 27.21 -2.59 12.27
CA GLU A 154 27.32 -1.20 11.81
C GLU A 154 28.68 -0.93 11.15
N LEU A 155 29.79 -1.44 11.71
CA LEU A 155 31.12 -1.26 11.13
C LEU A 155 31.27 -1.91 9.75
N THR A 156 30.54 -2.99 9.45
CA THR A 156 30.56 -3.64 8.13
C THR A 156 29.89 -2.80 7.02
N LEU A 157 29.07 -1.81 7.38
CA LEU A 157 28.29 -1.04 6.41
C LEU A 157 29.08 0.15 5.85
N ILE A 158 29.00 0.32 4.52
CA ILE A 158 29.44 1.55 3.85
C ILE A 158 28.57 2.75 4.27
N PRO A 159 29.07 4.01 4.17
CA PRO A 159 28.35 5.19 4.65
C PRO A 159 26.93 5.37 4.09
N SER A 160 26.71 5.02 2.81
CA SER A 160 25.39 5.10 2.20
C SER A 160 24.40 4.09 2.82
N TYR A 161 24.85 2.90 3.21
CA TYR A 161 24.02 1.91 3.89
C TYR A 161 23.77 2.23 5.35
N LYS A 162 24.76 2.77 6.07
CA LYS A 162 24.57 3.33 7.42
C LYS A 162 23.43 4.35 7.44
N ARG A 163 23.44 5.29 6.49
CA ARG A 163 22.36 6.27 6.33
C ARG A 163 21.00 5.63 6.06
N ILE A 164 20.92 4.66 5.16
CA ILE A 164 19.64 3.98 4.87
C ILE A 164 19.15 3.19 6.09
N LYS A 165 20.05 2.52 6.81
CA LYS A 165 19.76 1.79 8.05
C LYS A 165 19.22 2.73 9.12
N ASP A 166 19.88 3.87 9.34
CA ASP A 166 19.44 4.89 10.31
C ASP A 166 18.05 5.43 9.96
N ILE A 167 17.80 5.79 8.69
CA ILE A 167 16.48 6.24 8.23
C ILE A 167 15.43 5.16 8.48
N PHE A 168 15.79 3.90 8.25
CA PHE A 168 14.91 2.76 8.41
C PHE A 168 14.56 2.47 9.87
N VAL A 169 15.56 2.49 10.76
CA VAL A 169 15.37 2.40 12.22
C VAL A 169 14.53 3.58 12.72
N PHE A 170 14.81 4.79 12.27
CA PHE A 170 14.02 5.98 12.60
C PHE A 170 12.56 5.87 12.14
N GLY A 171 12.31 5.28 10.98
CA GLY A 171 10.95 4.98 10.53
C GLY A 171 10.26 3.88 11.35
N CYS A 172 11.02 2.88 11.82
CA CYS A 172 10.51 1.82 12.71
C CYS A 172 10.16 2.35 14.11
N SER A 173 10.76 3.46 14.56
CA SER A 173 10.40 4.09 15.84
C SER A 173 9.27 5.10 15.72
N THR A 174 9.25 5.90 14.65
CA THR A 174 8.27 6.97 14.49
C THR A 174 6.99 6.56 13.76
N GLY A 175 7.00 5.42 13.05
CA GLY A 175 5.84 4.93 12.30
C GLY A 175 5.43 5.80 11.11
N LEU A 176 6.30 6.72 10.67
CA LEU A 176 6.05 7.61 9.55
C LEU A 176 6.09 6.90 8.21
N ARG A 177 5.41 7.48 7.21
CA ARG A 177 5.52 7.03 5.83
C ARG A 177 6.84 7.52 5.24
N TYR A 178 7.41 6.75 4.32
CA TYR A 178 8.58 7.15 3.53
C TYR A 178 8.51 8.60 3.04
N SER A 179 7.41 8.98 2.40
CA SER A 179 7.24 10.33 1.86
C SER A 179 7.20 11.43 2.92
N ASP A 180 6.80 11.11 4.15
CA ASP A 180 6.78 12.07 5.26
C ASP A 180 8.19 12.18 5.88
N ILE A 181 8.93 11.07 6.02
CA ILE A 181 10.32 11.04 6.53
C ILE A 181 11.26 11.89 5.67
N PHE A 182 11.19 11.75 4.35
CA PHE A 182 12.05 12.49 3.42
C PHE A 182 11.67 13.97 3.26
N LEU A 183 10.61 14.44 3.94
CA LEU A 183 10.24 15.86 4.01
C LEU A 183 10.57 16.48 5.38
N LEU A 184 11.10 15.71 6.33
CA LEU A 184 11.48 16.23 7.63
C LEU A 184 12.61 17.25 7.49
N THR A 185 12.52 18.30 8.29
CA THR A 185 13.54 19.35 8.47
C THR A 185 13.76 19.54 9.96
N ASN A 186 14.80 20.28 10.36
CA ASN A 186 15.05 20.58 11.78
C ASN A 186 13.83 21.21 12.48
N LYS A 187 13.00 21.97 11.76
CA LYS A 187 11.79 22.62 12.29
C LYS A 187 10.71 21.64 12.75
N ASN A 188 10.82 20.38 12.36
CA ASN A 188 9.90 19.34 12.81
C ASN A 188 10.25 18.81 14.21
N PHE A 189 11.39 19.18 14.78
CA PHE A 189 11.87 18.67 16.05
C PHE A 189 11.86 19.78 17.10
N GLU A 190 11.23 19.51 18.24
CA GLU A 190 11.16 20.43 19.38
C GLU A 190 11.62 19.73 20.65
N LYS A 191 12.36 20.45 21.49
CA LYS A 191 12.82 19.97 22.79
C LYS A 191 11.93 20.59 23.87
N ILE A 192 11.28 19.76 24.67
CA ILE A 192 10.36 20.15 25.75
C ILE A 192 10.79 19.38 27.00
N ASP A 193 11.08 20.10 28.08
CA ASP A 193 11.48 19.53 29.38
C ASP A 193 12.63 18.51 29.28
N GLY A 194 13.64 18.81 28.45
CA GLY A 194 14.78 17.91 28.22
C GLY A 194 14.56 16.84 27.15
N GLU A 195 13.31 16.55 26.79
CA GLU A 195 12.91 15.47 25.89
C GLU A 195 12.66 15.97 24.46
N TRP A 196 12.97 15.15 23.46
CA TRP A 196 12.76 15.50 22.06
C TRP A 196 11.43 14.96 21.53
N TYR A 197 10.73 15.81 20.78
CA TYR A 197 9.48 15.49 20.12
C TYR A 197 9.54 15.80 18.63
N LEU A 198 8.83 15.00 17.85
CA LEU A 198 8.64 15.15 16.42
C LEU A 198 7.21 15.62 16.13
N LYS A 199 7.11 16.79 15.51
CA LYS A 199 5.87 17.46 15.10
C LYS A 199 5.79 17.58 13.58
N LEU A 200 4.76 16.98 13.00
CA LEU A 200 4.53 17.04 11.57
C LEU A 200 3.05 16.94 11.19
N LYS A 201 2.72 17.43 10.00
CA LYS A 201 1.43 17.22 9.34
C LYS A 201 1.62 16.24 8.20
N SER A 202 1.03 15.05 8.27
CA SER A 202 1.22 14.03 7.22
C SER A 202 0.74 14.54 5.87
N LYS A 203 1.55 14.33 4.82
CA LYS A 203 1.22 14.77 3.45
C LYS A 203 -0.05 14.09 2.93
N LYS A 204 -0.26 12.81 3.28
CA LYS A 204 -1.35 11.99 2.73
C LYS A 204 -2.68 12.24 3.42
N THR A 205 -2.68 12.21 4.75
CA THR A 205 -3.90 12.26 5.58
C THR A 205 -4.18 13.64 6.16
N LYS A 206 -3.22 14.58 6.07
CA LYS A 206 -3.30 15.92 6.67
C LYS A 206 -3.45 15.92 8.20
N THR A 207 -3.26 14.77 8.83
CA THR A 207 -3.28 14.58 10.28
C THR A 207 -2.01 15.15 10.90
N PHE A 208 -2.16 15.87 12.01
CA PHE A 208 -1.04 16.30 12.83
C PHE A 208 -0.62 15.16 13.76
N SER A 209 0.69 14.92 13.81
CA SER A 209 1.31 13.93 14.68
C SER A 209 2.30 14.65 15.58
N PHE A 210 2.28 14.28 16.87
CA PHE A 210 3.20 14.73 17.90
C PHE A 210 3.75 13.49 18.61
N ILE A 211 5.03 13.20 18.42
CA ILE A 211 5.62 11.89 18.75
C ILE A 211 6.85 12.14 19.62
N LYS A 212 6.85 11.59 20.85
CA LYS A 212 8.05 11.57 21.69
C LYS A 212 9.10 10.66 21.05
N LEU A 213 10.34 11.13 20.92
CA LEU A 213 11.43 10.37 20.32
C LEU A 213 12.14 9.51 21.38
N SER A 214 12.47 8.27 21.00
CA SER A 214 13.36 7.43 21.79
C SER A 214 14.80 7.94 21.73
N SER A 215 15.62 7.57 22.71
CA SER A 215 17.04 7.94 22.76
C SER A 215 17.80 7.62 21.48
N TYR A 216 17.63 6.42 20.92
CA TYR A 216 18.25 6.03 19.66
C TYR A 216 17.73 6.82 18.44
N ALA A 217 16.47 7.24 18.44
CA ALA A 217 15.92 8.09 17.38
C ALA A 217 16.45 9.53 17.48
N VAL A 218 16.69 10.02 18.70
CA VAL A 218 17.36 11.30 18.95
C VAL A 218 18.80 11.27 18.47
N ILE A 219 19.55 10.20 18.74
CA ILE A 219 20.93 10.03 18.24
C ILE A 219 20.95 10.09 16.70
N ILE A 220 20.03 9.39 16.04
CA ILE A 220 19.90 9.44 14.58
C ILE A 220 19.58 10.87 14.12
N PHE A 221 18.57 11.51 14.71
CA PHE A 221 18.20 12.88 14.37
C PHE A 221 19.39 13.84 14.49
N GLN A 222 20.12 13.81 15.61
CA GLN A 222 21.27 14.68 15.86
C GLN A 222 22.40 14.44 14.86
N ARG A 223 22.66 13.19 14.47
CA ARG A 223 23.68 12.82 13.47
C ARG A 223 23.44 13.45 12.11
N TYR A 224 22.17 13.62 11.71
CA TYR A 224 21.81 14.17 10.40
C TYR A 224 21.35 15.64 10.46
N THR A 225 21.34 16.25 11.65
CA THR A 225 20.99 17.66 11.80
C THR A 225 22.06 18.52 11.10
N THR A 226 21.62 19.49 10.30
CA THR A 226 22.51 20.43 9.62
C THR A 226 22.20 21.86 10.02
N ALA A 227 23.14 22.79 9.90
CA ALA A 227 22.89 24.22 10.18
C ALA A 227 21.85 24.84 9.21
N ASN A 228 21.65 24.24 8.03
CA ASN A 228 20.68 24.72 7.06
C ASN A 228 19.27 24.22 7.40
N ASN A 229 18.49 25.06 8.07
CA ASN A 229 17.11 24.76 8.47
C ASN A 229 16.11 24.56 7.31
N ARG A 230 16.50 24.79 6.05
CA ARG A 230 15.69 24.48 4.85
C ARG A 230 16.03 23.12 4.24
N ALA A 231 17.17 22.54 4.60
CA ALA A 231 17.55 21.22 4.10
C ALA A 231 16.67 20.12 4.72
N THR A 232 16.39 19.08 3.93
CA THR A 232 15.75 17.89 4.46
C THR A 232 16.74 17.13 5.33
N LEU A 233 16.28 16.64 6.48
CA LEU A 233 17.10 15.98 7.50
C LEU A 233 17.92 14.83 6.90
N PHE A 234 17.26 13.96 6.14
CA PHE A 234 17.88 12.75 5.62
C PHE A 234 18.38 12.89 4.18
N GLY A 235 18.39 14.09 3.59
CA GLY A 235 18.66 14.31 2.17
C GLY A 235 17.66 13.59 1.26
N ASN A 236 18.00 13.41 -0.02
CA ASN A 236 17.13 12.78 -1.02
C ASN A 236 17.56 11.34 -1.33
N THR A 237 16.59 10.46 -1.58
CA THR A 237 16.78 9.11 -2.15
C THR A 237 15.50 8.71 -2.88
N SER A 238 15.61 7.98 -3.97
CA SER A 238 14.43 7.45 -4.66
C SER A 238 13.87 6.25 -3.87
N LEU A 239 12.55 6.07 -3.87
CA LEU A 239 11.93 4.92 -3.20
C LEU A 239 12.48 3.58 -3.70
N PHE A 240 12.81 3.49 -4.99
CA PHE A 240 13.42 2.32 -5.59
C PHE A 240 14.80 2.02 -4.98
N ASN A 241 15.70 3.01 -4.96
CA ASN A 241 17.05 2.85 -4.41
C ASN A 241 17.00 2.58 -2.91
N PHE A 242 16.12 3.27 -2.18
CA PHE A 242 15.93 3.03 -0.74
C PHE A 242 15.54 1.57 -0.48
N ASN A 243 14.53 1.06 -1.17
CA ASN A 243 14.09 -0.33 -1.00
C ASN A 243 15.17 -1.32 -1.46
N LYS A 244 15.90 -1.03 -2.55
CA LYS A 244 17.01 -1.89 -3.02
C LYS A 244 18.10 -1.99 -1.95
N SER A 245 18.52 -0.87 -1.39
CA SER A 245 19.51 -0.84 -0.31
C SER A 245 19.02 -1.56 0.94
N LEU A 246 17.73 -1.44 1.32
CA LEU A 246 17.18 -2.16 2.47
C LEU A 246 17.27 -3.68 2.33
N LYS A 247 17.00 -4.22 1.15
CA LYS A 247 17.11 -5.66 0.91
C LYS A 247 18.54 -6.15 1.11
N HIS A 248 19.50 -5.38 0.60
CA HIS A 248 20.91 -5.72 0.74
C HIS A 248 21.42 -5.55 2.18
N ILE A 249 20.98 -4.51 2.90
CA ILE A 249 21.26 -4.37 4.34
C ILE A 249 20.68 -5.58 5.11
N GLY A 250 19.47 -6.01 4.80
CA GLY A 250 18.87 -7.20 5.39
C GLY A 250 19.63 -8.49 5.07
N GLU A 251 20.18 -8.60 3.87
CA GLU A 251 21.04 -9.73 3.46
C GLU A 251 22.36 -9.74 4.25
N LEU A 252 23.03 -8.58 4.37
CA LEU A 252 24.23 -8.44 5.20
C LEU A 252 23.96 -8.70 6.69
N ALA A 253 22.76 -8.36 7.17
CA ALA A 253 22.29 -8.65 8.53
C ALA A 253 21.92 -10.12 8.75
N GLY A 254 22.05 -10.99 7.73
CA GLY A 254 21.68 -12.40 7.83
C GLY A 254 20.17 -12.65 7.90
N PHE A 255 19.32 -11.68 7.52
CA PHE A 255 17.86 -11.83 7.52
C PHE A 255 17.39 -12.61 6.27
N THR A 256 17.99 -13.79 6.06
CA THR A 256 17.87 -14.60 4.84
C THR A 256 16.91 -15.76 5.00
N THR A 257 16.22 -15.89 6.13
CA THR A 257 15.24 -16.95 6.40
C THR A 257 14.19 -17.02 5.28
N PRO A 258 13.95 -18.19 4.68
CA PRO A 258 12.88 -18.38 3.72
C PRO A 258 11.52 -18.09 4.35
N ILE A 259 10.66 -17.43 3.60
CA ILE A 259 9.28 -17.13 4.01
C ILE A 259 8.30 -17.65 2.97
N GLU A 260 7.20 -18.21 3.46
CA GLU A 260 6.08 -18.55 2.61
C GLU A 260 5.36 -17.26 2.17
N VAL A 261 5.02 -17.17 0.89
CA VAL A 261 4.21 -16.07 0.38
C VAL A 261 3.04 -16.67 -0.37
N SER A 262 1.84 -16.34 0.06
CA SER A 262 0.61 -16.71 -0.62
C SER A 262 0.02 -15.52 -1.37
N ARG A 263 -0.65 -15.81 -2.49
CA ARG A 263 -1.47 -14.86 -3.23
C ARG A 263 -2.72 -15.56 -3.72
N GLU A 264 -3.80 -14.82 -3.92
CA GLU A 264 -5.05 -15.39 -4.41
C GLU A 264 -5.24 -15.08 -5.90
N LYS A 265 -5.75 -16.09 -6.60
CA LYS A 265 -6.32 -15.95 -7.94
C LYS A 265 -7.71 -16.54 -7.95
N GLN A 266 -8.70 -15.71 -8.29
CA GLN A 266 -10.11 -16.09 -8.30
C GLN A 266 -10.60 -16.61 -6.93
N GLY A 267 -10.08 -16.07 -5.82
CA GLY A 267 -10.37 -16.50 -4.45
C GLY A 267 -9.76 -17.85 -4.07
N LYS A 268 -8.86 -18.41 -4.90
CA LYS A 268 -8.08 -19.60 -4.55
C LYS A 268 -6.67 -19.19 -4.17
N THR A 269 -6.24 -19.61 -2.98
CA THR A 269 -4.88 -19.37 -2.49
C THR A 269 -3.86 -20.17 -3.30
N GLN A 270 -2.89 -19.48 -3.87
CA GLN A 270 -1.73 -20.05 -4.54
C GLN A 270 -0.48 -19.70 -3.72
N LYS A 271 0.21 -20.72 -3.20
CA LYS A 271 1.55 -20.53 -2.63
C LYS A 271 2.50 -20.19 -3.77
N LEU A 272 3.25 -19.09 -3.64
CA LEU A 272 4.29 -18.70 -4.60
C LEU A 272 5.57 -19.51 -4.37
N THR A 273 5.48 -20.83 -4.43
CA THR A 273 6.63 -21.74 -4.49
C THR A 273 7.03 -21.94 -5.95
N LYS A 274 7.45 -20.87 -6.65
CA LYS A 274 8.08 -21.08 -7.96
C LYS A 274 9.46 -21.70 -7.74
N LYS A 275 9.60 -22.98 -8.12
CA LYS A 275 10.87 -23.74 -8.16
C LYS A 275 12.00 -23.06 -8.95
N THR A 276 11.74 -21.99 -9.70
CA THR A 276 12.72 -21.30 -10.54
C THR A 276 13.34 -20.05 -9.93
N ASP A 277 12.93 -19.61 -8.73
CA ASP A 277 13.52 -18.42 -8.09
C ASP A 277 13.54 -18.52 -6.56
N THR A 278 14.20 -19.57 -6.05
CA THR A 278 14.52 -19.74 -4.62
C THR A 278 15.29 -18.55 -4.03
N SER A 279 15.85 -17.67 -4.87
CA SER A 279 16.58 -16.47 -4.44
C SER A 279 15.69 -15.31 -3.95
N LYS A 280 14.38 -15.28 -4.26
CA LYS A 280 13.50 -14.09 -4.02
C LYS A 280 12.46 -14.23 -2.90
N ASN A 281 12.55 -15.28 -2.09
CA ASN A 281 11.60 -15.55 -1.00
C ASN A 281 12.26 -15.58 0.38
N ARG A 282 13.38 -14.86 0.55
CA ARG A 282 13.95 -14.62 1.87
C ARG A 282 13.26 -13.43 2.52
N PHE A 283 13.33 -13.34 3.84
CA PHE A 283 12.78 -12.20 4.58
C PHE A 283 13.35 -10.86 4.06
N CYS A 284 14.67 -10.78 3.86
CA CYS A 284 15.35 -9.60 3.33
C CYS A 284 14.76 -9.13 1.99
N ASP A 285 14.30 -10.03 1.12
CA ASP A 285 13.75 -9.70 -0.19
C ASP A 285 12.40 -8.95 -0.13
N LYS A 286 11.70 -9.03 1.00
CA LYS A 286 10.43 -8.32 1.25
C LYS A 286 10.63 -7.02 2.02
N MET A 287 11.87 -6.72 2.43
CA MET A 287 12.15 -5.47 3.11
C MET A 287 11.85 -4.28 2.19
N SER A 288 11.14 -3.31 2.75
CA SER A 288 10.71 -2.11 2.03
C SER A 288 10.43 -0.97 3.00
N SER A 289 10.33 0.24 2.48
CA SER A 289 10.02 1.42 3.28
C SER A 289 8.68 1.34 4.01
N HIS A 290 7.70 0.59 3.50
CA HIS A 290 6.43 0.42 4.19
C HIS A 290 6.59 -0.44 5.45
N MET A 291 7.59 -1.31 5.50
CA MET A 291 7.86 -2.17 6.65
C MET A 291 8.21 -1.34 7.89
N MET A 292 8.86 -0.18 7.74
CA MET A 292 9.12 0.77 8.84
C MET A 292 7.85 1.04 9.66
N ARG A 293 6.81 1.51 8.98
CA ARG A 293 5.53 1.81 9.61
C ARG A 293 4.87 0.56 10.20
N ARG A 294 4.94 -0.58 9.52
CA ARG A 294 4.27 -1.80 10.00
C ARG A 294 4.94 -2.29 11.28
N THR A 295 6.27 -2.36 11.28
CA THR A 295 7.08 -2.68 12.46
C THR A 295 6.76 -1.72 13.59
N ALA A 296 6.74 -0.41 13.37
CA ALA A 296 6.41 0.56 14.42
C ALA A 296 5.04 0.28 15.06
N ILE A 297 4.00 0.05 14.24
CA ILE A 297 2.65 -0.21 14.74
C ILE A 297 2.60 -1.53 15.52
N THR A 298 3.15 -2.62 14.95
CA THR A 298 3.12 -3.93 15.61
C THR A 298 3.94 -3.93 16.89
N THR A 299 5.12 -3.30 16.90
CA THR A 299 5.95 -3.19 18.10
C THR A 299 5.23 -2.41 19.20
N LEU A 300 4.60 -1.26 18.89
CA LEU A 300 3.84 -0.49 19.89
C LEU A 300 2.67 -1.31 20.47
N LEU A 301 1.95 -2.06 19.64
CA LEU A 301 0.85 -2.93 20.10
C LEU A 301 1.35 -4.09 20.96
N ILE A 302 2.44 -4.76 20.53
CA ILE A 302 3.07 -5.86 21.29
C ILE A 302 3.56 -5.37 22.65
N LEU A 303 4.05 -4.13 22.74
CA LEU A 303 4.48 -3.49 23.99
C LEU A 303 3.31 -2.92 24.81
N GLY A 304 2.06 -3.23 24.47
CA GLY A 304 0.89 -2.89 25.26
C GLY A 304 0.33 -1.48 25.06
N MET A 305 0.78 -0.73 24.04
CA MET A 305 0.20 0.59 23.77
C MET A 305 -1.25 0.46 23.28
N PRO A 306 -2.20 1.21 23.87
CA PRO A 306 -3.61 1.18 23.45
C PRO A 306 -3.81 1.47 21.95
N GLU A 307 -4.66 0.68 21.29
CA GLU A 307 -4.91 0.78 19.84
C GLU A 307 -5.23 2.19 19.36
N HIS A 308 -6.08 2.92 20.08
CA HIS A 308 -6.51 4.26 19.68
C HIS A 308 -5.33 5.26 19.64
N LEU A 309 -4.35 5.12 20.55
CA LEU A 309 -3.11 5.89 20.54
C LEU A 309 -2.23 5.50 19.36
N VAL A 310 -2.06 4.20 19.12
CA VAL A 310 -1.27 3.71 17.97
C VAL A 310 -1.90 4.15 16.64
N ARG A 311 -3.24 4.15 16.53
CA ARG A 311 -3.96 4.69 15.35
C ARG A 311 -3.70 6.18 15.17
N LYS A 312 -3.69 6.97 16.26
CA LYS A 312 -3.39 8.42 16.21
C LYS A 312 -1.94 8.67 15.76
N ILE A 313 -0.96 8.00 16.37
CA ILE A 313 0.46 8.11 16.02
C ILE A 313 0.68 7.72 14.56
N SER A 314 0.13 6.57 14.17
CA SER A 314 0.22 6.10 12.80
C SER A 314 -0.73 6.83 11.84
N GLY A 315 -1.61 7.74 12.26
CA GLY A 315 -2.54 8.43 11.34
C GLY A 315 -3.41 7.47 10.52
N HIS A 316 -3.90 6.39 11.15
CA HIS A 316 -4.96 5.55 10.61
C HIS A 316 -6.32 6.08 11.07
N SER A 317 -7.34 6.00 10.21
CA SER A 317 -8.70 6.33 10.62
C SER A 317 -9.23 5.28 11.60
N HIS A 318 -10.15 5.67 12.47
CA HIS A 318 -10.80 4.74 13.41
C HIS A 318 -11.42 3.53 12.68
N ALA A 319 -12.11 3.75 11.55
CA ALA A 319 -12.69 2.68 10.74
C ALA A 319 -11.71 1.95 9.78
N SER A 320 -10.39 2.05 9.99
CA SER A 320 -9.41 1.45 9.08
C SER A 320 -9.34 -0.07 9.24
N THR A 321 -9.92 -0.81 8.29
CA THR A 321 -9.82 -2.28 8.24
C THR A 321 -8.37 -2.75 8.05
N SER A 322 -7.54 -1.97 7.36
CA SER A 322 -6.11 -2.30 7.19
C SER A 322 -5.32 -2.24 8.50
N PHE A 323 -5.79 -1.50 9.51
CA PHE A 323 -5.12 -1.44 10.81
C PHE A 323 -5.34 -2.72 11.63
N ASN A 324 -6.53 -3.32 11.54
CA ASN A 324 -6.87 -4.54 12.28
C ASN A 324 -5.89 -5.69 12.00
N ARG A 325 -5.29 -5.71 10.81
CA ARG A 325 -4.23 -6.66 10.45
C ARG A 325 -3.01 -6.58 11.38
N TYR A 326 -2.65 -5.40 11.88
CA TYR A 326 -1.56 -5.24 12.85
C TYR A 326 -1.97 -5.71 14.24
N VAL A 327 -3.25 -5.52 14.61
CA VAL A 327 -3.82 -6.01 15.86
C VAL A 327 -3.80 -7.54 15.88
N HIS A 328 -4.30 -8.18 14.83
CA HIS A 328 -4.27 -9.64 14.71
C HIS A 328 -2.83 -10.21 14.74
N TYR A 329 -1.89 -9.52 14.10
CA TYR A 329 -0.48 -9.90 14.16
C TYR A 329 0.09 -9.79 15.57
N ALA A 330 -0.16 -8.67 16.26
CA ALA A 330 0.30 -8.46 17.62
C ALA A 330 -0.29 -9.50 18.58
N GLN A 331 -1.59 -9.83 18.44
CA GLN A 331 -2.24 -10.88 19.21
C GLN A 331 -1.57 -12.24 19.00
N ALA A 332 -1.42 -12.66 17.75
CA ALA A 332 -0.78 -13.94 17.43
C ALA A 332 0.69 -14.01 17.90
N TYR A 333 1.38 -12.88 17.99
CA TYR A 333 2.71 -12.82 18.59
C TYR A 333 2.65 -13.01 20.11
N MET A 334 1.74 -12.30 20.80
CA MET A 334 1.55 -12.44 22.25
C MET A 334 1.16 -13.87 22.63
N ASP A 335 0.26 -14.50 21.88
CA ASP A 335 -0.18 -15.88 22.13
C ASP A 335 1.01 -16.86 22.10
N LYS A 336 1.93 -16.70 21.13
CA LYS A 336 3.15 -17.52 21.04
C LYS A 336 4.12 -17.29 22.19
N GLU A 337 4.24 -16.05 22.68
CA GLU A 337 5.10 -15.77 23.84
C GLU A 337 4.48 -16.30 25.14
N ILE A 338 3.16 -16.22 25.29
CA ILE A 338 2.43 -16.84 26.42
C ILE A 338 2.63 -18.35 26.42
N GLU A 339 2.51 -19.01 25.26
CA GLU A 339 2.73 -20.45 25.14
C GLU A 339 4.14 -20.85 25.60
N LYS A 340 5.20 -20.11 25.21
CA LYS A 340 6.56 -20.36 25.71
C LYS A 340 6.68 -20.23 27.22
N VAL A 341 5.96 -19.28 27.83
CA VAL A 341 5.95 -19.11 29.28
C VAL A 341 5.24 -20.29 29.93
N HIS A 342 4.06 -20.68 29.44
CA HIS A 342 3.32 -21.84 29.95
C HIS A 342 4.13 -23.13 29.83
N SER A 343 4.76 -23.42 28.68
CA SER A 343 5.60 -24.60 28.52
C SER A 343 6.79 -24.63 29.48
N LYS A 344 7.34 -23.47 29.87
CA LYS A 344 8.40 -23.42 30.89
C LYS A 344 7.87 -23.71 32.29
N LEU A 345 6.64 -23.27 32.60
CA LEU A 345 5.99 -23.54 33.89
C LEU A 345 5.52 -24.99 34.03
N GLU A 346 5.12 -25.63 32.93
CA GLU A 346 4.71 -27.04 32.90
C GLU A 346 5.87 -28.04 32.98
N ASN A 347 7.07 -27.63 32.54
CA ASN A 347 8.29 -28.44 32.60
C ASN A 347 9.15 -28.13 33.84
N TYR A 348 8.61 -27.40 34.81
CA TYR A 348 9.15 -27.21 36.16
C TYR A 348 8.49 -28.21 37.11
#